data_AF-A0A3D0T929-F1
#
_entry.id   AF-A0A3D0T929-F1
#
_cell.length_a   1.000
_cell.length_b   1.000
_cell.length_c   1.000
_cell.angle_alpha   90.00
_cell.angle_beta   90.00
_cell.angle_gamma   90.00
#
_symmetry.space_group_name_H-M   'P 1'
#
loop_
_entity.id
_entity.type
_entity.pdbx_description
1 polymer ?
#
loop_
_entity_poly.entity_id
_entity_poly.type
_entity_poly.pdbx_seq_one_letter_code
_entity_poly.pdbx_strand_id
1 'polypeptide(L)'
;MKNRKNLISFDTLHKRWMKDPEYRYEYEKLEPEFEIASQIIEARIKRKITQEELAKRMGTGQAVISRLENANARPSLSLIQRLADALNLKVELHFTPK
;
A
#
# COMPACT_ATOMS: atom_id res chain seq x y z
N MET A 1 -41.46 -8.50 0.70
CA MET A 1 -40.26 -8.13 -0.12
C MET A 1 -39.12 -7.82 0.83
N LYS A 2 -37.94 -8.42 0.63
CA LYS A 2 -36.84 -8.43 1.61
C LYS A 2 -36.35 -7.00 1.92
N ASN A 3 -36.31 -6.68 3.20
CA ASN A 3 -35.73 -5.49 3.80
C ASN A 3 -34.23 -5.45 3.45
N ARG A 4 -33.84 -4.76 2.38
CA ARG A 4 -32.41 -4.53 2.06
C ARG A 4 -31.89 -3.63 3.17
N LYS A 5 -31.06 -4.17 4.07
CA LYS A 5 -30.24 -3.35 4.97
C LYS A 5 -29.65 -2.20 4.14
N ASN A 6 -29.80 -0.95 4.60
CA ASN A 6 -29.20 0.21 3.94
C ASN A 6 -27.68 0.06 3.96
N LEU A 7 -27.14 -0.61 2.93
CA LEU A 7 -25.71 -0.81 2.75
C LEU A 7 -25.15 0.46 2.13
N ILE A 8 -24.21 1.10 2.82
CA ILE A 8 -23.46 2.26 2.35
C ILE A 8 -22.10 1.72 1.83
N SER A 9 -21.63 2.21 0.68
CA SER A 9 -20.32 1.80 0.17
C SER A 9 -19.19 2.36 1.05
N PHE A 10 -18.06 1.63 1.09
CA PHE A 10 -16.87 2.09 1.79
C PHE A 10 -16.44 3.48 1.29
N ASP A 11 -16.39 3.72 -0.02
CA ASP A 11 -16.01 5.01 -0.59
C ASP A 11 -16.91 6.16 -0.09
N THR A 12 -18.22 5.90 0.03
CA THR A 12 -19.16 6.90 0.53
C THR A 12 -18.92 7.19 2.01
N LEU A 13 -18.65 6.14 2.79
CA LEU A 13 -18.36 6.25 4.22
C LEU A 13 -17.02 6.96 4.47
N HIS A 14 -15.99 6.59 3.74
CA HIS A 14 -14.66 7.20 3.79
C HIS A 14 -14.72 8.69 3.43
N LYS A 15 -15.38 9.06 2.33
CA LYS A 15 -15.59 10.48 1.96
C LYS A 15 -16.31 11.29 3.04
N ARG A 16 -17.23 10.65 3.77
CA ARG A 16 -17.92 11.28 4.90
C ARG A 16 -16.99 11.46 6.10
N TRP A 17 -16.21 10.43 6.44
CA TRP A 17 -15.28 10.48 7.57
C TRP A 17 -14.08 11.39 7.33
N MET A 18 -13.63 11.58 6.08
CA MET A 18 -12.60 12.57 5.75
C MET A 18 -12.98 14.03 6.08
N LYS A 19 -14.27 14.31 6.36
CA LYS A 19 -14.72 15.62 6.87
C LYS A 19 -14.49 15.79 8.36
N ASP A 20 -14.29 14.71 9.10
CA ASP A 20 -13.94 14.72 10.51
C ASP A 20 -12.43 14.97 10.65
N PRO A 21 -12.00 16.04 11.33
CA PRO A 21 -10.59 16.38 11.48
C PRO A 21 -9.75 15.30 12.17
N GLU A 22 -10.30 14.56 13.13
CA GLU A 22 -9.58 13.53 13.88
C GLU A 22 -9.34 12.30 13.01
N TYR A 23 -10.39 11.86 12.30
CA TYR A 23 -10.27 10.78 11.32
C TYR A 23 -9.28 11.14 10.22
N ARG A 24 -9.41 12.35 9.65
CA ARG A 24 -8.54 12.84 8.58
C ARG A 24 -7.08 12.83 9.03
N TYR A 25 -6.79 13.35 10.22
CA TYR A 25 -5.43 13.40 10.75
C TYR A 25 -4.80 12.02 10.91
N GLU A 26 -5.51 11.06 11.52
CA GLU A 26 -4.97 9.70 11.67
C GLU A 26 -4.91 8.95 10.34
N TYR A 27 -5.81 9.24 9.39
CA TYR A 27 -5.77 8.66 8.05
C TYR A 27 -4.57 9.18 7.24
N GLU A 28 -4.37 10.50 7.19
CA GLU A 28 -3.23 11.13 6.50
C GLU A 28 -1.88 10.68 7.07
N LYS A 29 -1.80 10.43 8.38
CA LYS A 29 -0.60 9.90 9.03
C LYS A 29 -0.19 8.49 8.55
N LEU A 30 -1.14 7.71 8.03
CA LEU A 30 -0.92 6.37 7.46
C LEU A 30 -0.73 6.39 5.94
N GLU A 31 -0.99 7.53 5.29
CA GLU A 31 -0.92 7.71 3.84
C GLU A 31 0.43 7.24 3.25
N PRO A 32 1.61 7.53 3.85
CA PRO A 32 2.88 7.08 3.27
C PRO A 32 3.00 5.56 3.16
N GLU A 33 2.55 4.82 4.17
CA GLU A 33 2.56 3.36 4.15
C GLU A 33 1.60 2.77 3.10
N PHE A 34 0.41 3.38 2.94
CA PHE A 34 -0.55 2.97 1.91
C PHE A 34 -0.06 3.25 0.49
N GLU A 35 0.62 4.39 0.30
CA GLU A 35 1.20 4.78 -0.98
C GLU A 35 2.29 3.79 -1.41
N ILE A 36 3.21 3.46 -0.51
CA ILE A 36 4.25 2.45 -0.76
C ILE A 36 3.60 1.09 -1.10
N ALA A 37 2.64 0.64 -0.30
CA ALA A 37 1.95 -0.63 -0.53
C ALA A 37 1.28 -0.69 -1.91
N SER A 38 0.58 0.39 -2.28
CA SER A 38 -0.12 0.51 -3.57
C SER A 38 0.85 0.44 -4.74
N GLN A 39 1.97 1.16 -4.68
CA GLN A 39 3.00 1.14 -5.73
C GLN A 39 3.64 -0.24 -5.89
N ILE A 40 3.89 -0.96 -4.78
CA ILE A 40 4.41 -2.34 -4.82
C ILE A 40 3.42 -3.26 -5.53
N ILE A 41 2.14 -3.24 -5.11
CA ILE A 41 1.08 -4.07 -5.70
C ILE A 41 0.96 -3.79 -7.20
N GLU A 42 0.89 -2.52 -7.59
CA GLU A 42 0.75 -2.12 -8.98
C GLU A 42 1.95 -2.58 -9.81
N ALA A 43 3.17 -2.35 -9.32
CA ALA A 43 4.39 -2.77 -10.00
C ALA A 43 4.48 -4.29 -10.18
N ARG A 44 4.05 -5.04 -9.17
CA ARG A 44 3.99 -6.50 -9.19
C ARG A 44 2.97 -7.02 -10.19
N ILE A 45 1.76 -6.46 -10.20
CA ILE A 45 0.68 -6.83 -11.11
C ILE A 45 1.05 -6.50 -12.56
N LYS A 46 1.63 -5.32 -12.83
CA LYS A 46 2.12 -4.94 -14.17
C LYS A 46 3.13 -5.95 -14.73
N ARG A 47 3.92 -6.58 -13.86
CA ARG A 47 4.91 -7.62 -14.21
C ARG A 47 4.36 -9.03 -14.20
N LYS A 48 3.09 -9.20 -13.82
CA LYS A 48 2.39 -10.49 -13.76
C LYS A 48 3.09 -11.53 -12.87
N ILE A 49 3.65 -11.10 -11.74
CA ILE A 49 4.29 -12.00 -10.76
C ILE A 49 3.48 -12.11 -9.47
N THR A 50 3.63 -13.22 -8.76
CA THR A 50 3.01 -13.45 -7.45
C THR A 50 3.84 -12.82 -6.33
N GLN A 51 3.26 -12.71 -5.12
CA GLN A 51 4.02 -12.28 -3.94
C GLN A 51 5.18 -13.23 -3.62
N GLU A 52 4.98 -14.54 -3.84
CA GLU A 52 6.01 -15.57 -3.65
C GLU A 52 7.16 -15.42 -4.65
N GLU A 53 6.85 -15.16 -5.92
CA GLU A 53 7.86 -14.93 -6.95
C GLU A 53 8.67 -13.66 -6.67
N LEU A 54 8.02 -12.57 -6.24
CA LEU A 54 8.72 -11.37 -5.81
C LEU A 54 9.63 -11.65 -4.59
N ALA A 55 9.13 -12.41 -3.60
CA ALA A 55 9.91 -12.78 -2.42
C ALA A 55 11.17 -13.57 -2.81
N LYS A 56 11.03 -14.52 -3.74
CA LYS A 56 12.14 -15.31 -4.29
C LYS A 56 13.19 -14.42 -4.94
N ARG A 57 12.78 -13.47 -5.78
CA ARG A 57 13.69 -12.50 -6.42
C ARG A 57 14.42 -11.62 -5.41
N MET A 58 13.74 -11.24 -4.34
CA MET A 58 14.33 -10.44 -3.26
C MET A 58 15.20 -11.26 -2.29
N GLY A 59 15.20 -12.60 -2.37
CA GLY A 59 15.85 -13.47 -1.39
C GLY A 59 15.23 -13.31 0.01
N THR A 60 13.90 -13.23 0.10
CA THR A 60 13.16 -13.08 1.35
C THR A 60 11.94 -14.01 1.39
N GLY A 61 11.20 -14.03 2.50
CA GLY A 61 9.98 -14.82 2.65
C GLY A 61 8.74 -14.09 2.13
N GLN A 62 7.75 -14.83 1.60
CA GLN A 62 6.47 -14.27 1.13
C GLN A 62 5.77 -13.41 2.20
N ALA A 63 5.88 -13.79 3.47
CA ALA A 63 5.31 -13.02 4.59
C ALA A 63 5.86 -11.57 4.67
N VAL A 64 7.11 -11.33 4.24
CA VAL A 64 7.68 -9.99 4.15
C VAL A 64 6.95 -9.17 3.08
N ILE A 65 6.76 -9.73 1.89
CA ILE A 65 6.04 -9.08 0.79
C ILE A 65 4.59 -8.81 1.18
N SER A 66 3.92 -9.79 1.80
CA SER A 66 2.55 -9.64 2.29
C SER A 66 2.42 -8.49 3.30
N ARG A 67 3.36 -8.34 4.25
CA ARG A 67 3.32 -7.22 5.20
C ARG A 67 3.52 -5.87 4.51
N LEU A 68 4.38 -5.80 3.50
CA LEU A 68 4.58 -4.58 2.71
C LEU A 68 3.33 -4.20 1.91
N GLU A 69 2.72 -5.17 1.21
CA GLU A 69 1.50 -4.93 0.41
C GLU A 69 0.26 -4.64 1.26
N ASN A 70 0.24 -5.04 2.53
CA ASN A 70 -0.85 -4.73 3.46
C ASN A 70 -0.64 -3.43 4.25
N ALA A 71 0.37 -2.60 3.92
CA ALA A 71 0.74 -1.40 4.69
C ALA A 71 0.99 -1.66 6.19
N ASN A 72 1.29 -2.91 6.56
CA ASN A 72 1.51 -3.37 7.94
C ASN A 72 3.01 -3.42 8.30
N ALA A 73 3.84 -2.71 7.55
CA ALA A 73 5.27 -2.61 7.78
C ALA A 73 5.76 -1.21 7.43
N ARG A 74 6.79 -0.76 8.16
CA ARG A 74 7.53 0.46 7.88
C ARG A 74 8.86 0.08 7.25
N PRO A 75 8.95 -0.07 5.91
CA PRO A 75 10.18 -0.50 5.26
C PRO A 75 11.27 0.56 5.41
N SER A 76 12.51 0.11 5.60
CA SER A 76 13.68 0.98 5.43
C SER A 76 13.86 1.33 3.96
N LEU A 77 14.54 2.45 3.68
CA LEU A 77 14.94 2.80 2.31
C LEU A 77 15.74 1.67 1.63
N SER A 78 16.57 0.94 2.38
CA SER A 78 17.32 -0.22 1.85
C SER A 78 16.41 -1.37 1.41
N LEU A 79 15.29 -1.59 2.09
CA LEU A 79 14.31 -2.61 1.69
C LEU A 79 13.53 -2.16 0.44
N ILE A 80 13.18 -0.87 0.36
CA ILE A 80 12.55 -0.29 -0.82
C ILE A 80 13.48 -0.42 -2.04
N GLN A 81 14.77 -0.13 -1.89
CA GLN A 81 15.74 -0.27 -2.97
C GLN A 81 15.84 -1.72 -3.45
N ARG A 82 15.99 -2.69 -2.55
CA ARG A 82 16.02 -4.12 -2.90
C ARG A 82 14.76 -4.59 -3.62
N LEU A 83 13.60 -4.07 -3.21
CA LEU A 83 12.33 -4.37 -3.84
C LEU A 83 12.27 -3.79 -5.26
N ALA A 84 12.71 -2.54 -5.43
CA ALA A 84 12.82 -1.91 -6.74
C ALA A 84 13.75 -2.71 -7.66
N ASP A 85 14.92 -3.13 -7.17
CA ASP A 85 15.88 -3.96 -7.93
C ASP A 85 15.24 -5.30 -8.36
N ALA A 86 14.53 -5.98 -7.45
CA ALA A 86 13.82 -7.24 -7.75
C ALA A 86 12.68 -7.07 -8.78
N LEU A 87 12.14 -5.86 -8.87
CA LEU A 87 11.17 -5.45 -9.88
C LEU A 87 11.82 -4.80 -11.10
N ASN A 88 13.15 -4.63 -11.17
CA ASN A 88 13.79 -3.84 -12.23
C ASN A 88 13.14 -2.45 -12.36
N LEU A 89 13.10 -1.72 -11.24
CA LEU A 89 12.60 -0.37 -11.08
C LEU A 89 13.67 0.52 -10.45
N LYS A 90 13.47 1.83 -10.54
CA LYS A 90 14.27 2.85 -9.87
C LYS A 90 13.41 3.54 -8.81
N VAL A 91 14.01 3.83 -7.66
CA VAL A 91 13.39 4.64 -6.61
C VAL A 91 13.65 6.12 -6.91
N GLU A 92 12.59 6.93 -6.88
CA GLU A 92 12.68 8.40 -6.94
C GLU A 92 12.04 8.97 -5.67
N LEU A 93 12.73 9.92 -5.03
CA LEU A 93 12.32 10.54 -3.77
C LEU A 93 12.24 12.04 -3.96
N HIS A 94 11.09 12.61 -3.61
CA HIS A 94 10.82 14.04 -3.69
C HIS A 94 10.22 14.54 -2.38
N PHE A 95 10.64 15.73 -1.95
CA PHE A 95 10.00 16.44 -0.85
C PHE A 95 8.94 17.39 -1.42
N THR A 96 7.77 17.43 -0.80
CA THR A 96 6.68 18.35 -1.15
C THR A 96 6.37 19.29 0.02
N PRO A 97 5.83 20.49 -0.24
CA PRO A 97 5.30 21.36 0.82
C PRO A 97 4.19 20.67 1.60
N LYS A 98 4.10 20.98 2.89
CA LYS A 98 3.00 20.56 3.77
C LYS A 98 1.79 21.46 3.63
#